data_AF-A0AAW0Z7H0-F1
#
_entry.id   AF-A0AAW0Z7H0-F1
#
_cell.length_a   1.000
_cell.length_b   1.000
_cell.length_c   1.000
_cell.angle_alpha   90.00
_cell.angle_beta   90.00
_cell.angle_gamma   90.00
#
_symmetry.space_group_name_H-M   'P 1'
#
loop_
_entity.id
_entity.type
_entity.pdbx_description
1 polymer ?
#
loop_
_entity_poly.entity_id
_entity_poly.type
_entity_poly.pdbx_seq_one_letter_code
_entity_poly.pdbx_strand_id
1 'polypeptide(L)'
;MHYSNLRQTLKTPSWTQPQENILLEPYTYISANPGKEIRTKLIEAFNLWLHVPEDDLEIITKVVRMLHNASLLMDDVEDFSELRRGLPVAHTIYGVPQTINTANYVYFLAMQELLQLRTEREGGQVGKQGKEVDLVSLVTEELLQLHRGQGMDLFWRDSLTCPTEEEYIDMVLGKAGGLLRLAVKLMMAKSVSNVDYVPLVNLISVWFQIRDDYMNLQSTEYEANKGFCEDLTEGKFSFPVVHGIKANTQNRQILNVLQKKTTSVSLKIHTVEYLRDQTRTFVYIRHVMVQLQDQIAAELEDLGGNGPLEQVVKGLAVHLEEGDEAGPKPE
;
A
#
# COMPACT_ATOMS: atom_id res chain seq x y z
N MET A 1 22.17 21.29 36.76
CA MET A 1 21.87 22.38 35.81
C MET A 1 21.71 23.66 36.59
N HIS A 2 22.47 24.71 36.26
CA HIS A 2 22.22 26.06 36.78
C HIS A 2 21.34 26.79 35.78
N TYR A 3 20.07 27.02 36.11
CA TYR A 3 19.13 27.68 35.21
C TYR A 3 19.48 29.18 34.97
N SER A 4 20.30 29.76 35.84
CA SER A 4 20.76 31.16 35.76
C SER A 4 21.68 31.46 34.56
N ASN A 5 22.32 30.45 33.97
CA ASN A 5 23.16 30.61 32.77
C ASN A 5 22.69 29.75 31.59
N LEU A 6 21.44 29.26 31.62
CA LEU A 6 20.90 28.32 30.64
C LEU A 6 21.08 28.80 29.19
N ARG A 7 20.84 30.09 28.91
CA ARG A 7 21.02 30.66 27.56
C ARG A 7 22.43 30.46 27.00
N GLN A 8 23.46 30.45 27.85
CA GLN A 8 24.85 30.30 27.43
C GLN A 8 25.24 28.83 27.23
N THR A 9 24.47 27.90 27.80
CA THR A 9 24.73 26.45 27.76
C THR A 9 23.83 25.71 26.77
N LEU A 10 22.74 26.33 26.32
CA LEU A 10 21.89 25.83 25.23
C LEU A 10 22.70 25.77 23.92
N LYS A 11 22.77 24.58 23.34
CA LYS A 11 23.31 24.31 22.01
C LYS A 11 22.33 23.40 21.27
N THR A 12 22.39 23.39 19.94
CA THR A 12 21.73 22.35 19.16
C THR A 12 22.23 20.99 19.67
N PRO A 13 21.34 20.09 20.13
CA PRO A 13 21.75 18.78 20.63
C PRO A 13 22.49 18.01 19.52
N SER A 14 23.64 17.42 19.84
CA SER A 14 24.24 16.40 18.98
C SER A 14 23.52 15.09 19.21
N TRP A 15 22.98 14.49 18.15
CA TRP A 15 22.36 13.17 18.23
C TRP A 15 23.43 12.08 18.16
N THR A 16 23.35 11.13 19.07
CA THR A 16 24.28 10.00 19.16
C THR A 16 23.67 8.76 18.51
N GLN A 17 24.50 7.83 18.02
CA GLN A 17 24.01 6.57 17.45
C GLN A 17 23.08 5.78 18.39
N PRO A 18 23.34 5.69 19.71
CA PRO A 18 22.38 5.06 20.63
C PRO A 18 21.01 5.76 20.66
N GLN A 19 20.96 7.09 20.53
CA GLN A 19 19.69 7.82 20.46
C GLN A 19 18.96 7.57 19.15
N GLU A 20 19.68 7.52 18.01
CA GLU A 20 19.09 7.11 16.72
C GLU A 20 18.49 5.70 16.80
N ASN A 21 19.22 4.76 17.40
CA ASN A 21 18.73 3.39 17.56
C ASN A 21 17.41 3.34 18.33
N ILE A 22 17.29 4.08 19.44
CA ILE A 22 16.04 4.17 20.24
C ILE A 22 14.88 4.73 19.40
N LEU A 23 15.13 5.77 18.59
CA LEU A 23 14.10 6.35 17.73
C LEU A 23 13.66 5.41 16.61
N LEU A 24 14.54 4.52 16.17
CA LEU A 24 14.31 3.60 15.05
C LEU A 24 13.92 2.18 15.48
N GLU A 25 13.76 1.90 16.78
CA GLU A 25 13.39 0.57 17.28
C GLU A 25 12.10 0.01 16.61
N PRO A 26 10.96 0.73 16.57
CA PRO A 26 9.76 0.24 15.88
C PRO A 26 9.98 -0.02 14.38
N TYR A 27 10.77 0.83 13.71
CA TYR A 27 11.08 0.68 12.28
C TYR A 27 12.01 -0.51 12.01
N THR A 28 12.99 -0.73 12.89
CA THR A 28 13.91 -1.86 12.81
C THR A 28 13.16 -3.16 13.04
N TYR A 29 12.22 -3.19 13.98
CA TYR A 29 11.36 -4.33 14.25
C TYR A 29 10.55 -4.77 13.03
N ILE A 30 9.83 -3.85 12.38
CA ILE A 30 9.04 -4.18 11.17
C ILE A 30 9.93 -4.52 9.97
N SER A 31 11.11 -3.92 9.88
CA SER A 31 12.07 -4.16 8.78
C SER A 31 12.79 -5.50 8.90
N ALA A 32 12.97 -6.03 10.11
CA ALA A 32 13.63 -7.31 10.37
C ALA A 32 12.82 -8.53 9.88
N ASN A 33 11.53 -8.34 9.63
CA ASN A 33 10.61 -9.40 9.20
C ASN A 33 10.08 -9.08 7.81
N PRO A 34 10.88 -9.22 6.74
CA PRO A 34 10.47 -8.84 5.40
C PRO A 34 9.23 -9.64 4.95
N GLY A 35 8.29 -8.96 4.29
CA GLY A 35 7.13 -9.62 3.67
C GLY A 35 7.53 -10.37 2.39
N LYS A 36 6.56 -10.69 1.52
CA LYS A 36 6.79 -11.40 0.23
C LYS A 36 7.63 -10.63 -0.81
N GLU A 37 8.22 -9.49 -0.44
CA GLU A 37 9.09 -8.62 -1.27
C GLU A 37 8.55 -8.30 -2.67
N ILE A 38 7.22 -8.24 -2.82
CA ILE A 38 6.56 -8.01 -4.10
C ILE A 38 7.01 -6.68 -4.71
N ARG A 39 7.17 -5.63 -3.88
CA ARG A 39 7.65 -4.31 -4.34
C ARG A 39 9.06 -4.34 -4.92
N THR A 40 9.99 -5.11 -4.34
CA THR A 40 11.35 -5.26 -4.86
C THR A 40 11.30 -5.92 -6.25
N LYS A 41 10.52 -7.01 -6.38
CA LYS A 41 10.32 -7.69 -7.68
C LYS A 41 9.69 -6.77 -8.72
N LEU A 42 8.75 -5.92 -8.31
CA LEU A 42 8.14 -4.93 -9.20
C LEU A 42 9.16 -3.89 -9.66
N ILE A 43 9.96 -3.32 -8.76
CA ILE A 43 11.04 -2.38 -9.11
C ILE A 43 12.02 -3.02 -10.09
N GLU A 44 12.48 -4.24 -9.82
CA GLU A 44 13.36 -4.99 -10.73
C GLU A 44 12.72 -5.24 -12.10
N ALA A 45 11.44 -5.62 -12.12
CA ALA A 45 10.70 -5.85 -13.35
C ALA A 45 10.54 -4.56 -14.18
N PHE A 46 10.20 -3.43 -13.56
CA PHE A 46 10.14 -2.14 -14.24
C PHE A 46 11.53 -1.67 -14.70
N ASN A 47 12.61 -2.04 -13.99
CA ASN A 47 13.96 -1.66 -14.37
C ASN A 47 14.45 -2.35 -15.66
N LEU A 48 13.82 -3.46 -16.07
CA LEU A 48 14.06 -4.05 -17.40
C LEU A 48 13.70 -3.11 -18.54
N TRP A 49 12.73 -2.22 -18.34
CA TRP A 49 12.35 -1.22 -19.31
C TRP A 49 13.01 0.14 -19.05
N LEU A 50 13.17 0.50 -17.78
CA LEU A 50 13.62 1.83 -17.38
C LEU A 50 15.14 1.98 -17.35
N HIS A 51 15.91 0.90 -17.21
CA HIS A 51 17.38 0.93 -17.22
C HIS A 51 17.97 2.08 -16.37
N VAL A 52 17.45 2.25 -15.17
CA VAL A 52 17.89 3.28 -14.22
C VAL A 52 19.34 2.99 -13.81
N PRO A 53 20.22 4.01 -13.70
CA PRO A 53 21.57 3.80 -13.18
C PRO A 53 21.54 3.11 -11.80
N GLU A 54 22.46 2.17 -11.57
CA GLU A 54 22.46 1.33 -10.36
C GLU A 54 22.47 2.15 -9.06
N ASP A 55 23.33 3.17 -8.95
CA ASP A 55 23.39 4.06 -7.78
C ASP A 55 22.04 4.77 -7.51
N ASP A 56 21.38 5.23 -8.58
CA ASP A 56 20.09 5.92 -8.47
C ASP A 56 18.99 4.91 -8.06
N LEU A 57 19.02 3.69 -8.61
CA LEU A 57 18.08 2.62 -8.31
C LEU A 57 18.19 2.16 -6.85
N GLU A 58 19.39 2.07 -6.30
CA GLU A 58 19.61 1.74 -4.88
C GLU A 58 18.96 2.78 -3.96
N ILE A 59 19.18 4.06 -4.25
CA ILE A 59 18.58 5.17 -3.49
C ILE A 59 17.05 5.13 -3.61
N ILE A 60 16.49 4.97 -4.81
CA ILE A 60 15.04 4.88 -5.04
C ILE A 60 14.45 3.71 -4.24
N THR A 61 15.09 2.53 -4.33
CA THR A 61 14.63 1.33 -3.62
C THR A 61 14.64 1.54 -2.11
N LYS A 62 15.69 2.19 -1.57
CA LYS A 62 15.79 2.52 -0.16
C LYS A 62 14.71 3.50 0.30
N VAL A 63 14.48 4.58 -0.46
CA VAL A 63 13.42 5.58 -0.19
C VAL A 63 12.05 4.89 -0.17
N VAL A 64 11.71 4.12 -1.21
CA VAL A 64 10.42 3.43 -1.31
C VAL A 64 10.22 2.45 -0.15
N ARG A 65 11.26 1.70 0.23
CA ARG A 65 11.20 0.78 1.38
C ARG A 65 10.97 1.52 2.70
N MET A 66 11.65 2.66 2.91
CA MET A 66 11.47 3.48 4.11
C MET A 66 10.05 4.01 4.21
N LEU A 67 9.54 4.61 3.13
CA LEU A 67 8.17 5.12 3.08
C LEU A 67 7.14 4.00 3.28
N HIS A 68 7.36 2.83 2.69
CA HIS A 68 6.45 1.70 2.82
C HIS A 68 6.39 1.15 4.25
N ASN A 69 7.53 0.91 4.90
CA ASN A 69 7.53 0.40 6.27
C ASN A 69 7.02 1.47 7.25
N ALA A 70 7.33 2.75 7.02
CA ALA A 70 6.77 3.84 7.81
C ALA A 70 5.24 3.94 7.67
N SER A 71 4.71 3.79 6.45
CA SER A 71 3.26 3.80 6.24
C SER A 71 2.58 2.62 6.91
N LEU A 72 3.18 1.43 6.92
CA LEU A 72 2.63 0.26 7.64
C LEU A 72 2.58 0.48 9.15
N LEU A 73 3.61 1.11 9.74
CA LEU A 73 3.57 1.46 11.17
C LEU A 73 2.42 2.41 11.52
N MET A 74 2.11 3.35 10.62
CA MET A 74 1.00 4.27 10.81
C MET A 74 -0.35 3.58 10.58
N ASP A 75 -0.49 2.82 9.49
CA ASP A 75 -1.70 2.08 9.11
C ASP A 75 -2.10 1.08 10.21
N ASP A 76 -1.14 0.28 10.72
CA ASP A 76 -1.40 -0.67 11.83
C ASP A 76 -1.94 0.05 13.09
N VAL A 77 -1.50 1.29 13.35
CA VAL A 77 -2.01 2.11 14.48
C VAL A 77 -3.40 2.65 14.18
N GLU A 78 -3.61 3.16 12.96
CA GLU A 78 -4.88 3.76 12.53
C GLU A 78 -6.01 2.74 12.43
N ASP A 79 -5.68 1.50 12.07
CA ASP A 79 -6.61 0.38 11.89
C ASP A 79 -6.78 -0.48 13.15
N PHE A 80 -5.98 -0.24 14.20
CA PHE A 80 -5.95 -1.08 15.41
C PHE A 80 -5.64 -2.55 15.12
N SER A 81 -4.79 -2.80 14.12
CA SER A 81 -4.40 -4.15 13.71
C SER A 81 -3.72 -4.90 14.86
N GLU A 82 -3.87 -6.22 14.91
CA GLU A 82 -3.24 -7.03 15.95
C GLU A 82 -1.92 -7.63 15.47
N LEU A 83 -1.88 -8.05 14.21
CA LEU A 83 -0.75 -8.76 13.61
C LEU A 83 -0.28 -8.11 12.31
N ARG A 84 1.04 -8.17 12.10
CA ARG A 84 1.67 -7.90 10.81
C ARG A 84 2.67 -9.00 10.51
N ARG A 85 2.50 -9.69 9.37
CA ARG A 85 3.40 -10.78 8.93
C ARG A 85 3.54 -11.88 10.00
N GLY A 86 2.42 -12.17 10.70
CA GLY A 86 2.34 -13.21 11.73
C GLY A 86 2.95 -12.84 13.08
N LEU A 87 3.35 -11.58 13.25
CA LEU A 87 3.96 -11.07 14.49
C LEU A 87 3.13 -9.91 15.06
N PRO A 88 3.20 -9.65 16.38
CA PRO A 88 2.53 -8.49 16.97
C PRO A 88 2.95 -7.19 16.30
N VAL A 89 2.00 -6.31 16.00
CA VAL A 89 2.30 -5.00 15.41
C VAL A 89 3.15 -4.14 16.35
N ALA A 90 3.99 -3.27 15.80
CA ALA A 90 4.98 -2.51 16.57
C ALA A 90 4.37 -1.68 17.71
N HIS A 91 3.18 -1.12 17.52
CA HIS A 91 2.53 -0.28 18.53
C HIS A 91 2.05 -1.05 19.77
N THR A 92 1.87 -2.37 19.67
CA THR A 92 1.57 -3.22 20.83
C THR A 92 2.81 -3.50 21.69
N ILE A 93 4.01 -3.42 21.08
CA ILE A 93 5.29 -3.66 21.74
C ILE A 93 5.88 -2.36 22.30
N TYR A 94 5.97 -1.33 21.46
CA TYR A 94 6.64 -0.05 21.76
C TYR A 94 5.67 1.05 22.19
N GLY A 95 4.36 0.80 22.09
CA GLY A 95 3.33 1.79 22.35
C GLY A 95 3.03 2.66 21.13
N VAL A 96 1.78 3.13 21.09
CA VAL A 96 1.26 4.02 20.05
C VAL A 96 2.10 5.30 19.90
N PRO A 97 2.45 6.05 20.97
CA PRO A 97 3.17 7.32 20.82
C PRO A 97 4.55 7.16 20.18
N GLN A 98 5.32 6.14 20.58
CA GLN A 98 6.65 5.88 20.03
C GLN A 98 6.53 5.45 18.57
N THR A 99 5.58 4.58 18.24
CA THR A 99 5.38 4.07 16.88
C THR A 99 5.01 5.18 15.91
N ILE A 100 4.07 6.07 16.27
CA ILE A 100 3.70 7.24 15.47
C ILE A 100 4.93 8.15 15.26
N ASN A 101 5.68 8.43 16.32
CA ASN A 101 6.86 9.29 16.23
C ASN A 101 7.93 8.68 15.31
N THR A 102 8.19 7.38 15.42
CA THR A 102 9.14 6.65 14.57
C THR A 102 8.69 6.66 13.11
N ALA A 103 7.42 6.39 12.82
CA ALA A 103 6.88 6.41 11.45
C ALA A 103 7.08 7.79 10.80
N ASN A 104 6.69 8.85 11.50
CA ASN A 104 6.87 10.23 11.04
C ASN A 104 8.34 10.60 10.85
N TYR A 105 9.21 10.18 11.79
CA TYR A 105 10.64 10.42 11.67
C TYR A 105 11.22 9.77 10.41
N VAL A 106 10.84 8.51 10.12
CA VAL A 106 11.30 7.79 8.94
C VAL A 106 10.79 8.41 7.64
N TYR A 107 9.59 9.01 7.61
CA TYR A 107 9.15 9.78 6.44
C TYR A 107 10.14 10.90 6.10
N PHE A 108 10.62 11.65 7.09
CA PHE A 108 11.61 12.70 6.87
C PHE A 108 13.01 12.16 6.56
N LEU A 109 13.42 11.03 7.14
CA LEU A 109 14.65 10.36 6.75
C LEU A 109 14.61 9.88 5.28
N ALA A 110 13.46 9.41 4.81
CA ALA A 110 13.29 9.03 3.41
C ALA A 110 13.38 10.26 2.49
N MET A 111 12.84 11.41 2.91
CA MET A 111 13.02 12.68 2.20
C MET A 111 14.48 13.14 2.20
N GLN A 112 15.22 12.95 3.30
CA GLN A 112 16.66 13.22 3.36
C GLN A 112 17.44 12.32 2.40
N GLU A 113 17.11 11.03 2.36
CA GLU A 113 17.72 10.06 1.45
C GLU A 113 17.48 10.43 -0.02
N LEU A 114 16.26 10.85 -0.35
CA LEU A 114 15.88 11.31 -1.69
C LEU A 114 16.78 12.46 -2.20
N LEU A 115 17.27 13.33 -1.32
CA LEU A 115 18.13 14.46 -1.72
C LEU A 115 19.46 13.99 -2.33
N GLN A 116 19.88 12.74 -2.11
CA GLN A 116 21.06 12.17 -2.76
C GLN A 116 20.88 11.98 -4.27
N LEU A 117 19.63 11.89 -4.77
CA LEU A 117 19.34 11.84 -6.20
C LEU A 117 19.54 13.19 -6.93
N ARG A 118 19.73 14.29 -6.16
CA ARG A 118 19.93 15.64 -6.69
C ARG A 118 21.35 15.90 -7.18
N THR A 119 22.29 14.98 -6.99
CA THR A 119 23.66 15.19 -7.45
C THR A 119 23.68 15.20 -8.98
N GLU A 120 23.82 16.40 -9.55
CA GLU A 120 24.24 16.57 -10.93
C GLU A 120 25.50 15.72 -11.11
N ARG A 121 25.41 14.62 -11.87
CA ARG A 121 26.62 13.96 -12.35
C ARG A 121 27.33 15.00 -13.20
N GLU A 122 28.44 15.54 -12.72
CA GLU A 122 29.34 16.39 -13.50
C GLU A 122 29.66 15.65 -14.82
N GLY A 123 29.01 16.04 -15.91
CA GLY A 123 29.15 15.41 -17.24
C GLY A 123 28.11 14.34 -17.64
N GLY A 124 27.07 14.08 -16.83
CA GLY A 124 26.01 13.11 -17.13
C GLY A 124 24.86 13.72 -17.95
N GLN A 125 24.52 13.08 -19.07
CA GLN A 125 23.56 13.56 -20.05
C GLN A 125 22.24 14.08 -19.44
N VAL A 126 21.96 15.34 -19.73
CA VAL A 126 20.63 15.95 -19.68
C VAL A 126 19.65 15.00 -20.37
N GLY A 127 18.68 14.46 -19.63
CA GLY A 127 17.53 13.78 -20.22
C GLY A 127 16.95 14.69 -21.31
N LYS A 128 16.70 14.14 -22.51
CA LYS A 128 16.51 14.86 -23.79
C LYS A 128 15.46 15.98 -23.84
N GLN A 129 14.75 16.29 -22.75
CA GLN A 129 13.85 17.43 -22.65
C GLN A 129 14.40 18.63 -21.84
N GLY A 130 15.59 18.53 -21.23
CA GLY A 130 16.15 19.65 -20.46
C GLY A 130 15.28 20.08 -19.26
N LYS A 131 14.33 19.25 -18.85
CA LYS A 131 13.43 19.52 -17.75
C LYS A 131 13.94 18.73 -16.55
N GLU A 132 14.64 19.41 -15.67
CA GLU A 132 14.93 18.91 -14.34
C GLU A 132 13.60 18.57 -13.67
N VAL A 133 13.40 17.30 -13.34
CA VAL A 133 12.21 16.87 -12.59
C VAL A 133 12.47 17.22 -11.13
N ASP A 134 11.63 18.07 -10.55
CA ASP A 134 11.68 18.32 -9.11
C ASP A 134 11.21 17.07 -8.36
N LEU A 135 12.18 16.22 -7.99
CA LEU A 135 11.94 14.99 -7.27
C LEU A 135 11.24 15.23 -5.93
N VAL A 136 11.49 16.37 -5.28
CA VAL A 136 10.84 16.69 -4.00
C VAL A 136 9.37 17.03 -4.22
N SER A 137 9.04 17.80 -5.27
CA SER A 137 7.63 18.02 -5.65
C SER A 137 6.94 16.71 -5.98
N LEU A 138 7.57 15.85 -6.79
CA LEU A 138 7.02 14.54 -7.19
C LEU A 138 6.72 13.66 -5.97
N VAL A 139 7.66 13.52 -5.04
CA VAL A 139 7.45 12.69 -3.84
C VAL A 139 6.40 13.32 -2.92
N THR A 140 6.41 14.65 -2.77
CA THR A 140 5.41 15.36 -1.96
C THR A 140 4.01 15.15 -2.51
N GLU A 141 3.82 15.24 -3.83
CA GLU A 141 2.53 15.00 -4.49
C GLU A 141 2.04 13.58 -4.25
N GLU A 142 2.89 12.56 -4.40
CA GLU A 142 2.47 11.16 -4.15
C GLU A 142 2.19 10.91 -2.67
N LEU A 143 2.95 11.50 -1.73
CA LEU A 143 2.64 11.42 -0.32
C LEU A 143 1.33 12.13 0.05
N LEU A 144 1.00 13.25 -0.60
CA LEU A 144 -0.29 13.90 -0.45
C LEU A 144 -1.44 13.01 -0.95
N GLN A 145 -1.26 12.32 -2.09
CA GLN A 145 -2.25 11.37 -2.58
C GLN A 145 -2.43 10.17 -1.64
N LEU A 146 -1.32 9.65 -1.08
CA LEU A 146 -1.34 8.59 -0.06
C LEU A 146 -2.22 8.98 1.12
N HIS A 147 -2.01 10.17 1.68
CA HIS A 147 -2.79 10.65 2.83
C HIS A 147 -4.24 10.99 2.46
N ARG A 148 -4.53 11.43 1.23
CA ARG A 148 -5.91 11.62 0.75
C ARG A 148 -6.66 10.29 0.66
N GLY A 149 -6.03 9.28 0.07
CA GLY A 149 -6.58 7.92 0.01
C GLY A 149 -6.83 7.36 1.41
N GLN A 150 -5.81 7.38 2.28
CA GLN A 150 -5.95 6.94 3.67
C GLN A 150 -7.05 7.69 4.41
N GLY A 151 -7.09 9.02 4.27
CA GLY A 151 -8.09 9.85 4.93
C GLY A 151 -9.53 9.53 4.51
N MET A 152 -9.76 9.21 3.24
CA MET A 152 -11.08 8.78 2.76
C MET A 152 -11.47 7.39 3.26
N ASP A 153 -10.53 6.45 3.28
CA ASP A 153 -10.73 5.09 3.85
C ASP A 153 -11.17 5.19 5.33
N LEU A 154 -10.44 5.97 6.12
CA LEU A 154 -10.76 6.26 7.52
C LEU A 154 -12.10 6.99 7.68
N PHE A 155 -12.38 7.99 6.83
CA PHE A 155 -13.64 8.72 6.87
C PHE A 155 -14.83 7.79 6.64
N TRP A 156 -14.79 6.94 5.62
CA TRP A 156 -15.87 6.00 5.34
C TRP A 156 -16.08 5.04 6.49
N ARG A 157 -14.99 4.42 6.97
CA ARG A 157 -14.98 3.52 8.13
C ARG A 157 -15.64 4.15 9.35
N ASP A 158 -15.19 5.33 9.75
CA ASP A 158 -15.59 5.95 11.02
C ASP A 158 -16.92 6.73 10.92
N SER A 159 -17.32 7.19 9.73
CA SER A 159 -18.66 7.73 9.46
C SER A 159 -19.71 6.67 9.14
N LEU A 160 -19.29 5.41 8.95
CA LEU A 160 -20.10 4.30 8.49
C LEU A 160 -20.78 4.57 7.13
N THR A 161 -20.09 5.30 6.25
CA THR A 161 -20.59 5.66 4.92
C THR A 161 -19.96 4.74 3.87
N CYS A 162 -20.76 3.83 3.32
CA CYS A 162 -20.28 2.92 2.27
C CYS A 162 -20.03 3.67 0.95
N PRO A 163 -18.80 3.66 0.41
CA PRO A 163 -18.50 4.29 -0.88
C PRO A 163 -19.15 3.52 -2.05
N THR A 164 -19.14 4.12 -3.24
CA THR A 164 -19.32 3.40 -4.51
C THR A 164 -18.04 2.63 -4.86
N GLU A 165 -18.12 1.71 -5.82
CA GLU A 165 -16.93 1.01 -6.31
C GLU A 165 -15.95 1.96 -7.02
N GLU A 166 -16.45 2.97 -7.73
CA GLU A 166 -15.64 4.02 -8.36
C GLU A 166 -14.89 4.85 -7.31
N GLU A 167 -15.58 5.30 -6.26
CA GLU A 167 -14.96 6.02 -5.15
C GLU A 167 -13.90 5.15 -4.45
N TYR A 168 -14.19 3.86 -4.25
CA TYR A 168 -13.21 2.91 -3.71
C TYR A 168 -11.96 2.83 -4.60
N ILE A 169 -12.12 2.71 -5.93
CA ILE A 169 -10.98 2.66 -6.86
C ILE A 169 -10.13 3.94 -6.77
N ASP A 170 -10.77 5.11 -6.74
CA ASP A 170 -10.07 6.39 -6.59
C ASP A 170 -9.28 6.45 -5.27
N MET A 171 -9.87 5.98 -4.18
CA MET A 171 -9.18 5.87 -2.88
C MET A 171 -7.97 4.94 -2.97
N VAL A 172 -8.11 3.77 -3.61
CA VAL A 172 -7.00 2.81 -3.78
C VAL A 172 -5.86 3.39 -4.59
N LEU A 173 -6.16 4.15 -5.65
CA LEU A 173 -5.15 4.86 -6.43
C LEU A 173 -4.43 5.94 -5.61
N GLY A 174 -5.12 6.52 -4.63
CA GLY A 174 -4.55 7.40 -3.61
C GLY A 174 -3.65 6.66 -2.63
N LYS A 175 -4.13 5.57 -2.00
CA LYS A 175 -3.48 4.84 -0.90
C LYS A 175 -2.40 3.86 -1.38
N ALA A 176 -2.81 2.71 -1.91
CA ALA A 176 -1.90 1.60 -2.26
C ALA A 176 -1.14 1.87 -3.56
N GLY A 177 -1.81 2.52 -4.53
CA GLY A 177 -1.19 2.93 -5.79
C GLY A 177 -0.13 4.00 -5.64
N GLY A 178 -0.25 4.87 -4.62
CA GLY A 178 0.67 5.98 -4.38
C GLY A 178 2.13 5.54 -4.24
N LEU A 179 2.42 4.51 -3.44
CA LEU A 179 3.82 4.09 -3.20
C LEU A 179 4.44 3.35 -4.40
N LEU A 180 3.67 2.51 -5.11
CA LEU A 180 4.19 1.83 -6.31
C LEU A 180 4.39 2.84 -7.45
N ARG A 181 3.42 3.74 -7.63
CA ARG A 181 3.51 4.84 -8.60
C ARG A 181 4.66 5.78 -8.28
N LEU A 182 4.90 6.09 -7.01
CA LEU A 182 6.07 6.84 -6.56
C LEU A 182 7.37 6.16 -7.01
N ALA A 183 7.53 4.86 -6.76
CA ALA A 183 8.71 4.12 -7.17
C ALA A 183 8.96 4.23 -8.68
N VAL A 184 7.93 3.94 -9.49
CA VAL A 184 8.03 3.97 -10.95
C VAL A 184 8.25 5.39 -11.49
N LYS A 185 7.59 6.41 -10.93
CA LYS A 185 7.79 7.81 -11.30
C LYS A 185 9.22 8.29 -10.99
N LEU A 186 9.79 7.90 -9.86
CA LEU A 186 11.19 8.19 -9.53
C LEU A 186 12.15 7.50 -10.52
N MET A 187 11.88 6.24 -10.85
CA MET A 187 12.66 5.50 -11.86
C MET A 187 12.56 6.15 -13.24
N MET A 188 11.35 6.53 -13.68
CA MET A 188 11.13 7.26 -14.94
C MET A 188 11.89 8.59 -14.96
N ALA A 189 11.92 9.33 -13.85
CA ALA A 189 12.68 10.59 -13.75
C ALA A 189 14.20 10.40 -13.89
N LYS A 190 14.71 9.19 -13.68
CA LYS A 190 16.14 8.81 -13.79
C LYS A 190 16.43 7.87 -14.97
N SER A 191 15.41 7.58 -15.78
CA SER A 191 15.49 6.71 -16.94
C SER A 191 15.78 7.48 -18.22
N VAL A 192 16.33 6.80 -19.21
CA VAL A 192 16.41 7.30 -20.60
C VAL A 192 15.13 7.01 -21.41
N SER A 193 14.24 6.16 -20.88
CA SER A 193 12.95 5.82 -21.49
C SER A 193 11.95 6.96 -21.31
N ASN A 194 11.15 7.24 -22.34
CA ASN A 194 10.10 8.25 -22.31
C ASN A 194 8.69 7.65 -22.26
N VAL A 195 8.59 6.34 -22.09
CA VAL A 195 7.31 5.64 -22.00
C VAL A 195 6.68 5.94 -20.64
N ASP A 196 5.39 6.27 -20.64
CA ASP A 196 4.63 6.46 -19.41
C ASP A 196 4.10 5.12 -18.91
N TYR A 197 4.64 4.64 -17.79
CA TYR A 197 4.22 3.39 -17.16
C TYR A 197 3.15 3.59 -16.08
N VAL A 198 2.72 4.83 -15.82
CA VAL A 198 1.71 5.13 -14.79
C VAL A 198 0.37 4.40 -15.04
N PRO A 199 -0.16 4.29 -16.28
CA PRO A 199 -1.39 3.53 -16.54
C PRO A 199 -1.30 2.07 -16.09
N LEU A 200 -0.25 1.35 -16.48
CA LEU A 200 0.01 -0.02 -16.05
C LEU A 200 0.14 -0.12 -14.52
N VAL A 201 0.86 0.81 -13.90
CA VAL A 201 1.04 0.82 -12.43
C VAL A 201 -0.30 1.03 -11.72
N ASN A 202 -1.16 1.91 -12.22
CA ASN A 202 -2.48 2.14 -11.66
C ASN A 202 -3.35 0.87 -11.76
N LEU A 203 -3.35 0.18 -12.92
CA LEU A 203 -4.05 -1.09 -13.10
C LEU A 203 -3.58 -2.16 -12.12
N ILE A 204 -2.25 -2.36 -12.02
CA ILE A 204 -1.65 -3.31 -11.08
C ILE A 204 -2.02 -2.96 -9.63
N SER A 205 -2.05 -1.67 -9.28
CA SER A 205 -2.36 -1.22 -7.93
C SER A 205 -3.80 -1.51 -7.52
N VAL A 206 -4.76 -1.25 -8.41
CA VAL A 206 -6.17 -1.58 -8.19
C VAL A 206 -6.36 -3.09 -8.06
N TRP A 207 -5.81 -3.85 -9.01
CA TRP A 207 -5.86 -5.31 -8.99
C TRP A 207 -5.25 -5.90 -7.72
N PHE A 208 -4.10 -5.38 -7.29
CA PHE A 208 -3.41 -5.87 -6.10
C PHE A 208 -4.18 -5.57 -4.81
N GLN A 209 -4.82 -4.40 -4.71
CA GLN A 209 -5.61 -4.06 -3.53
C GLN A 209 -6.90 -4.87 -3.44
N ILE A 210 -7.63 -5.03 -4.55
CA ILE A 210 -8.82 -5.89 -4.59
C ILE A 210 -8.47 -7.34 -4.20
N ARG A 211 -7.31 -7.82 -4.67
CA ARG A 211 -6.78 -9.12 -4.26
C ARG A 211 -6.51 -9.18 -2.76
N ASP A 212 -5.87 -8.17 -2.18
CA ASP A 212 -5.53 -8.14 -0.75
C ASP A 212 -6.80 -8.20 0.11
N ASP A 213 -7.81 -7.43 -0.26
CA ASP A 213 -9.13 -7.40 0.37
C ASP A 213 -9.87 -8.74 0.24
N TYR A 214 -9.83 -9.37 -0.94
CA TYR A 214 -10.38 -10.71 -1.16
C TYR A 214 -9.69 -11.76 -0.27
N MET A 215 -8.35 -11.74 -0.24
CA MET A 215 -7.56 -12.69 0.52
C MET A 215 -7.73 -12.52 2.03
N ASN A 216 -7.97 -11.29 2.52
CA ASN A 216 -8.29 -11.04 3.94
C ASN A 216 -9.48 -11.88 4.42
N LEU A 217 -10.47 -12.11 3.55
CA LEU A 217 -11.69 -12.85 3.89
C LEU A 217 -11.69 -14.32 3.47
N GLN A 218 -10.77 -14.77 2.61
CA GLN A 218 -10.80 -16.12 2.01
C GLN A 218 -9.53 -16.97 2.27
N SER A 219 -8.42 -16.40 2.74
CA SER A 219 -7.14 -17.12 2.83
C SER A 219 -6.72 -17.45 4.25
N THR A 220 -6.43 -18.73 4.52
CA THR A 220 -5.84 -19.21 5.78
C THR A 220 -4.41 -18.70 5.98
N GLU A 221 -3.67 -18.44 4.90
CA GLU A 221 -2.35 -17.82 4.98
C GLU A 221 -2.47 -16.36 5.46
N TYR A 222 -3.48 -15.63 4.99
CA TYR A 222 -3.73 -14.27 5.45
C TYR A 222 -4.21 -14.25 6.89
N GLU A 223 -5.08 -15.19 7.27
CA GLU A 223 -5.48 -15.39 8.67
C GLU A 223 -4.26 -15.55 9.58
N ALA A 224 -3.28 -16.38 9.20
CA ALA A 224 -2.07 -16.56 10.00
C ALA A 224 -1.18 -15.30 10.07
N ASN A 225 -1.25 -14.42 9.07
CA ASN A 225 -0.38 -13.25 8.96
C ASN A 225 -0.95 -11.95 9.53
N LYS A 226 -2.28 -11.80 9.46
CA LYS A 226 -3.05 -10.58 9.78
C LYS A 226 -4.10 -10.84 10.86
N GLY A 227 -4.66 -12.05 10.88
CA GLY A 227 -5.79 -12.43 11.73
C GLY A 227 -7.01 -12.80 10.87
N PHE A 228 -7.93 -13.58 11.46
CA PHE A 228 -9.10 -14.06 10.75
C PHE A 228 -10.05 -12.91 10.38
N CYS A 229 -10.23 -12.62 9.09
CA CYS A 229 -11.09 -11.55 8.57
C CYS A 229 -10.88 -10.21 9.30
N GLU A 230 -9.62 -9.76 9.38
CA GLU A 230 -9.23 -8.55 10.12
C GLU A 230 -9.97 -7.31 9.59
N ASP A 231 -10.24 -7.19 8.29
CA ASP A 231 -10.97 -6.06 7.71
C ASP A 231 -12.35 -5.84 8.39
N LEU A 232 -13.00 -6.93 8.83
CA LEU A 232 -14.28 -6.86 9.57
C LEU A 232 -14.11 -6.37 11.01
N THR A 233 -12.95 -6.64 11.63
CA THR A 233 -12.59 -6.10 12.94
C THR A 233 -12.24 -4.63 12.84
N GLU A 234 -11.52 -4.22 11.81
CA GLU A 234 -11.20 -2.82 11.54
C GLU A 234 -12.48 -2.00 11.25
N GLY A 235 -13.52 -2.67 10.73
CA GLY A 235 -14.76 -2.05 10.27
C GLY A 235 -14.63 -1.43 8.88
N LYS A 236 -13.64 -1.90 8.12
CA LYS A 236 -13.22 -1.34 6.84
C LYS A 236 -14.21 -1.63 5.72
N PHE A 237 -14.38 -0.67 4.82
CA PHE A 237 -15.13 -0.84 3.58
C PHE A 237 -14.21 -1.42 2.49
N SER A 238 -13.73 -2.64 2.68
CA SER A 238 -12.95 -3.37 1.67
C SER A 238 -13.81 -3.74 0.46
N PHE A 239 -13.20 -4.05 -0.69
CA PHE A 239 -13.94 -4.28 -1.94
C PHE A 239 -15.07 -5.33 -1.82
N PRO A 240 -14.89 -6.49 -1.15
CA PRO A 240 -15.99 -7.43 -0.90
C PRO A 240 -17.11 -6.84 -0.04
N VAL A 241 -16.76 -6.02 0.94
CA VAL A 241 -17.71 -5.38 1.84
C VAL A 241 -18.54 -4.33 1.08
N VAL A 242 -17.90 -3.52 0.25
CA VAL A 242 -18.56 -2.52 -0.61
C VAL A 242 -19.57 -3.20 -1.54
N HIS A 243 -19.12 -4.19 -2.32
CA HIS A 243 -20.01 -4.94 -3.22
C HIS A 243 -21.14 -5.60 -2.42
N GLY A 244 -20.84 -6.30 -1.33
CA GLY A 244 -21.86 -7.01 -0.54
C GLY A 244 -22.95 -6.09 0.03
N ILE A 245 -22.60 -4.87 0.43
CA ILE A 245 -23.58 -3.88 0.90
C ILE A 245 -24.43 -3.34 -0.27
N LYS A 246 -23.81 -3.06 -1.42
CA LYS A 246 -24.50 -2.51 -2.59
C LYS A 246 -25.39 -3.54 -3.29
N ALA A 247 -24.99 -4.81 -3.32
CA ALA A 247 -25.73 -5.91 -3.91
C ALA A 247 -27.07 -6.19 -3.20
N ASN A 248 -27.20 -5.85 -1.91
CA ASN A 248 -28.46 -5.93 -1.19
C ASN A 248 -28.63 -4.78 -0.18
N THR A 249 -29.03 -3.61 -0.69
CA THR A 249 -29.22 -2.39 0.11
C THR A 249 -30.34 -2.46 1.15
N GLN A 250 -31.24 -3.45 1.06
CA GLN A 250 -32.29 -3.66 2.06
C GLN A 250 -31.77 -4.37 3.32
N ASN A 251 -30.64 -5.07 3.22
CA ASN A 251 -30.04 -5.79 4.33
C ASN A 251 -28.91 -4.99 4.97
N ARG A 252 -29.04 -4.71 6.27
CA ARG A 252 -28.07 -3.91 7.05
C ARG A 252 -27.08 -4.76 7.87
N GLN A 253 -27.07 -6.08 7.71
CA GLN A 253 -26.26 -6.99 8.54
C GLN A 253 -24.76 -6.69 8.43
N ILE A 254 -24.22 -6.53 7.22
CA ILE A 254 -22.80 -6.21 7.01
C ILE A 254 -22.45 -4.89 7.71
N LEU A 255 -23.21 -3.83 7.46
CA LEU A 255 -23.02 -2.51 8.10
C LEU A 255 -23.04 -2.60 9.63
N ASN A 256 -23.98 -3.36 10.20
CA ASN A 256 -24.09 -3.55 11.64
C ASN A 256 -22.92 -4.34 12.24
N VAL A 257 -22.28 -5.22 11.46
CA VAL A 257 -21.07 -5.95 11.87
C VAL A 257 -19.86 -5.02 11.85
N LEU A 258 -19.67 -4.24 10.76
CA LEU A 258 -18.57 -3.27 10.66
C LEU A 258 -18.64 -2.22 11.77
N GLN A 259 -19.82 -1.67 12.06
CA GLN A 259 -20.01 -0.68 13.12
C GLN A 259 -19.54 -1.19 14.49
N LYS A 260 -19.64 -2.50 14.74
CA LYS A 260 -19.24 -3.12 16.00
C LYS A 260 -17.74 -3.41 16.09
N LYS A 261 -16.98 -3.27 14.99
CA LYS A 261 -15.54 -3.58 14.94
C LYS A 261 -15.25 -4.93 15.61
N THR A 262 -15.99 -5.97 15.17
CA THR A 262 -16.16 -7.18 15.97
C THR A 262 -14.91 -8.07 15.99
N THR A 263 -14.59 -8.62 17.16
CA THR A 263 -13.61 -9.71 17.32
C THR A 263 -14.28 -11.09 17.36
N SER A 264 -15.61 -11.16 17.27
CA SER A 264 -16.35 -12.43 17.35
C SER A 264 -16.19 -13.26 16.07
N VAL A 265 -15.56 -14.43 16.21
CA VAL A 265 -15.37 -15.39 15.10
C VAL A 265 -16.70 -15.81 14.48
N SER A 266 -17.75 -16.02 15.29
CA SER A 266 -19.07 -16.44 14.76
C SER A 266 -19.74 -15.36 13.91
N LEU A 267 -19.57 -14.08 14.27
CA LEU A 267 -20.09 -12.96 13.45
C LEU A 267 -19.29 -12.80 12.16
N LYS A 268 -17.97 -13.00 12.21
CA LYS A 268 -17.12 -12.98 11.02
C LYS A 268 -17.50 -14.09 10.05
N ILE A 269 -17.62 -15.34 10.52
CA ILE A 269 -18.07 -16.49 9.72
C ILE A 269 -19.43 -16.19 9.09
N HIS A 270 -20.41 -15.76 9.89
CA HIS A 270 -21.75 -15.45 9.39
C HIS A 270 -21.74 -14.38 8.29
N THR A 271 -20.89 -13.35 8.44
CA THR A 271 -20.76 -12.28 7.44
C THR A 271 -20.13 -12.80 6.15
N VAL A 272 -19.09 -13.63 6.25
CA VAL A 272 -18.43 -14.26 5.10
C VAL A 272 -19.39 -15.21 4.36
N GLU A 273 -20.17 -16.01 5.08
CA GLU A 273 -21.21 -16.88 4.51
C GLU A 273 -22.28 -16.04 3.78
N TYR A 274 -22.72 -14.93 4.35
CA TYR A 274 -23.66 -14.02 3.69
C TYR A 274 -23.07 -13.40 2.41
N LEU A 275 -21.80 -12.97 2.44
CA LEU A 275 -21.08 -12.48 1.26
C LEU A 275 -20.97 -13.54 0.16
N ARG A 276 -20.72 -14.80 0.55
CA ARG A 276 -20.60 -15.94 -0.37
C ARG A 276 -21.95 -16.31 -0.98
N ASP A 277 -22.94 -16.58 -0.15
CA ASP A 277 -24.12 -17.34 -0.55
C ASP A 277 -25.29 -16.43 -0.97
N GLN A 278 -25.42 -15.26 -0.33
CA GLN A 278 -26.58 -14.37 -0.56
C GLN A 278 -26.30 -13.27 -1.59
N THR A 279 -25.11 -12.66 -1.52
CA THR A 279 -24.73 -11.57 -2.44
C THR A 279 -23.83 -12.03 -3.58
N ARG A 280 -23.38 -13.29 -3.56
CA ARG A 280 -22.43 -13.87 -4.53
C ARG A 280 -21.18 -13.00 -4.74
N THR A 281 -20.74 -12.31 -3.69
CA THR A 281 -19.66 -11.33 -3.73
C THR A 281 -18.35 -11.94 -4.20
N PHE A 282 -17.99 -13.14 -3.72
CA PHE A 282 -16.72 -13.75 -4.11
C PHE A 282 -16.69 -14.16 -5.59
N VAL A 283 -17.83 -14.56 -6.16
CA VAL A 283 -17.97 -14.81 -7.59
C VAL A 283 -17.75 -13.52 -8.38
N TYR A 284 -18.42 -12.42 -7.97
CA TYR A 284 -18.25 -11.11 -8.58
C TYR A 284 -16.78 -10.67 -8.62
N ILE A 285 -16.10 -10.75 -7.47
CA ILE A 285 -14.70 -10.34 -7.35
C ILE A 285 -13.79 -11.17 -8.24
N ARG A 286 -13.97 -12.49 -8.32
CA ARG A 286 -13.16 -13.33 -9.21
C ARG A 286 -13.29 -12.91 -10.68
N HIS A 287 -14.48 -12.51 -11.13
CA HIS A 287 -14.66 -11.96 -12.47
C HIS A 287 -13.93 -10.63 -12.65
N VAL A 288 -14.09 -9.69 -11.71
CA VAL A 288 -13.38 -8.40 -11.74
C VAL A 288 -11.86 -8.63 -11.78
N MET A 289 -11.35 -9.56 -10.97
CA MET A 289 -9.93 -9.91 -10.91
C MET A 289 -9.40 -10.47 -12.24
N VAL A 290 -10.15 -11.34 -12.92
CA VAL A 290 -9.80 -11.85 -14.24
C VAL A 290 -9.82 -10.73 -15.29
N GLN A 291 -10.85 -9.88 -15.29
CA GLN A 291 -10.93 -8.75 -16.22
C GLN A 291 -9.77 -7.76 -16.06
N LEU A 292 -9.39 -7.45 -14.82
CA LEU A 292 -8.24 -6.60 -14.55
C LEU A 292 -6.92 -7.29 -14.93
N GLN A 293 -6.81 -8.60 -14.73
CA GLN A 293 -5.65 -9.36 -15.15
C GLN A 293 -5.50 -9.39 -16.68
N ASP A 294 -6.59 -9.52 -17.42
CA ASP A 294 -6.60 -9.46 -18.89
C ASP A 294 -6.18 -8.06 -19.38
N GLN A 295 -6.66 -6.98 -18.73
CA GLN A 295 -6.23 -5.62 -19.03
C GLN A 295 -4.73 -5.40 -18.75
N ILE A 296 -4.22 -5.93 -17.64
CA ILE A 296 -2.78 -5.90 -17.32
C ILE A 296 -1.99 -6.66 -18.39
N ALA A 297 -2.47 -7.81 -18.84
CA ALA A 297 -1.81 -8.60 -19.88
C ALA A 297 -1.77 -7.87 -21.24
N ALA A 298 -2.87 -7.22 -21.64
CA ALA A 298 -2.93 -6.41 -22.84
C ALA A 298 -1.97 -5.21 -22.78
N GLU A 299 -1.97 -4.47 -21.66
CA GLU A 299 -1.05 -3.35 -21.46
C GLU A 299 0.42 -3.80 -21.47
N LEU A 300 0.72 -4.97 -20.89
CA LEU A 300 2.06 -5.58 -20.95
C LEU A 300 2.48 -5.90 -22.39
N GLU A 301 1.57 -6.44 -23.20
CA GLU A 301 1.82 -6.74 -24.61
C GLU A 301 2.07 -5.45 -25.43
N ASP A 302 1.25 -4.42 -25.22
CA ASP A 302 1.38 -3.12 -25.87
C ASP A 302 2.70 -2.41 -25.52
N LEU A 303 3.22 -2.63 -24.31
CA LEU A 303 4.52 -2.12 -23.85
C LEU A 303 5.71 -2.99 -24.30
N GLY A 304 5.49 -4.03 -25.10
CA GLY A 304 6.54 -4.89 -25.65
C GLY A 304 6.94 -6.08 -24.78
N GLY A 305 6.12 -6.41 -23.77
CA GLY A 305 6.27 -7.56 -22.89
C GLY A 305 7.22 -7.35 -21.71
N ASN A 306 6.93 -8.04 -20.59
CA ASN A 306 7.78 -8.05 -19.40
C ASN A 306 7.65 -9.36 -18.63
N GLY A 307 8.53 -10.32 -18.95
CA GLY A 307 8.48 -11.67 -18.40
C GLY A 307 8.43 -11.74 -16.87
N PRO A 308 9.30 -11.02 -16.13
CA PRO A 308 9.23 -10.98 -14.67
C PRO A 308 7.93 -10.39 -14.13
N LEU A 309 7.42 -9.31 -14.72
CA LEU A 309 6.16 -8.71 -14.28
C LEU A 309 4.97 -9.65 -14.52
N GLU A 310 4.93 -10.30 -15.68
CA GLU A 310 3.94 -11.35 -15.97
C GLU A 310 4.00 -12.49 -14.95
N GLN A 311 5.20 -12.93 -14.54
CA GLN A 311 5.35 -13.98 -13.54
C GLN A 311 4.82 -13.54 -12.17
N VAL A 312 5.03 -12.28 -11.79
CA VAL A 312 4.46 -11.72 -10.54
C VAL A 312 2.94 -11.72 -10.60
N VAL A 313 2.35 -11.24 -11.71
CA VAL A 313 0.89 -11.21 -11.88
C VAL A 313 0.31 -12.62 -11.90
N LYS A 314 0.90 -13.54 -12.67
CA LYS A 314 0.48 -14.95 -12.75
C LYS A 314 0.60 -15.66 -11.40
N GLY A 315 1.69 -15.45 -10.65
CA GLY A 315 1.91 -16.07 -9.35
C GLY A 315 0.98 -15.58 -8.24
N LEU A 316 0.28 -14.47 -8.47
CA LEU A 316 -0.69 -13.88 -7.56
C LEU A 316 -2.12 -13.96 -8.12
N ALA A 317 -2.34 -14.59 -9.27
CA ALA A 317 -3.66 -14.67 -9.89
C ALA A 317 -4.71 -15.33 -8.98
N VAL A 318 -5.94 -14.83 -9.07
CA VAL A 318 -7.12 -15.47 -8.49
C VAL A 318 -7.91 -16.08 -9.63
N HIS A 319 -8.17 -17.38 -9.56
CA HIS A 319 -8.83 -18.12 -10.64
C HIS A 319 -10.32 -18.25 -10.39
N LEU A 320 -11.09 -18.34 -11.48
CA LEU A 320 -12.49 -18.76 -11.42
C LEU A 320 -12.59 -20.19 -10.89
N GLU A 321 -13.63 -20.44 -10.11
CA GLU A 321 -13.95 -21.76 -9.55
C GLU A 321 -15.11 -22.40 -10.33
N GLU A 322 -15.27 -23.72 -10.21
CA GLU A 322 -16.44 -24.42 -10.77
C GLU A 322 -17.74 -23.80 -10.24
N GLY A 323 -18.62 -23.36 -11.14
CA GLY A 323 -19.89 -22.69 -10.79
C GLY A 323 -19.90 -21.16 -10.92
N ASP A 324 -18.76 -20.56 -11.31
CA ASP A 324 -18.66 -19.12 -11.59
C ASP A 324 -19.23 -18.70 -12.95
N GLU A 325 -19.61 -19.63 -13.83
CA GLU A 325 -19.97 -19.38 -15.25
C GLU A 325 -21.10 -18.36 -15.50
N ALA A 326 -21.93 -18.09 -14.49
CA ALA A 326 -22.89 -16.99 -14.53
C ALA A 326 -22.21 -15.71 -14.04
N GLY A 327 -21.37 -15.12 -14.89
CA GLY A 327 -20.75 -13.81 -14.63
C GLY A 327 -21.78 -12.70 -14.37
N PRO A 328 -21.35 -11.54 -13.85
CA PRO A 328 -22.26 -10.44 -13.54
C PRO A 328 -23.04 -10.03 -14.80
N LYS A 329 -24.37 -9.92 -14.67
CA LYS A 329 -25.18 -9.31 -15.72
C LYS A 329 -24.80 -7.82 -15.77
N PRO A 330 -24.44 -7.26 -16.93
CA PRO A 330 -24.21 -5.82 -17.03
C PRO A 330 -25.52 -5.10 -16.67
N GLU A 331 -25.42 -4.11 -15.78
CA GLU A 331 -26.50 -3.15 -15.52
C GLU A 331 -26.71 -2.22 -16.72
#